data_AF-A0A7C5WW89-F1
#
_entry.id   AF-A0A7C5WW89-F1
#
_cell.length_a   1.000
_cell.length_b   1.000
_cell.length_c   1.000
_cell.angle_alpha   90.00
_cell.angle_beta   90.00
_cell.angle_gamma   90.00
#
_symmetry.space_group_name_H-M   'P 1'
#
loop_
_entity.id
_entity.type
_entity.pdbx_description
1 polymer ?
#
loop_
_entity_poly.entity_id
_entity_poly.type
_entity_poly.pdbx_seq_one_letter_code
_entity_poly.pdbx_strand_id
1 'polypeptide(L)'
;MVRKIISQQPVTYAEALEILRERLKEEGSDIQYATLNYLEKFTKCEKKLAFETYRRLKEELKLSDEICILLVNILPQTPEEVRTVLASEDITLTSEEISKILEILSECIKSQEK
;
A
#
# COMPACT_ATOMS: atom_id res chain seq x y z
N MET A 1 -0.43 23.62 25.44
CA MET A 1 0.18 23.68 24.09
C MET A 1 0.24 22.27 23.55
N VAL A 2 -0.25 22.04 22.33
CA VAL A 2 -0.12 20.74 21.66
C VAL A 2 1.34 20.49 21.29
N ARG A 3 1.80 19.25 21.44
CA ARG A 3 3.18 18.86 21.11
C ARG A 3 3.40 18.96 19.60
N LYS A 4 4.60 19.39 19.18
CA LYS A 4 4.98 19.47 17.76
C LYS A 4 5.27 18.07 17.21
N ILE A 5 4.72 17.76 16.04
CA ILE A 5 5.05 16.54 15.29
C ILE A 5 6.45 16.69 14.69
N ILE A 6 7.34 15.75 14.96
CA ILE A 6 8.74 15.74 14.50
C ILE A 6 8.86 15.01 13.16
N SER A 7 8.10 13.93 12.97
CA SER A 7 8.07 13.14 11.73
C SER A 7 6.74 12.42 11.58
N GLN A 8 6.33 12.18 10.35
CA GLN A 8 5.19 11.35 9.99
C GLN A 8 5.55 10.58 8.71
N GLN A 9 5.19 9.31 8.65
CA GLN A 9 5.36 8.48 7.47
C GLN A 9 4.09 7.66 7.25
N PRO A 10 3.54 7.63 6.04
CA PRO A 10 2.46 6.72 5.71
C PRO A 10 2.96 5.27 5.68
N VAL A 11 2.07 4.32 5.95
CA VAL A 11 2.37 2.88 5.99
C VAL A 11 1.42 2.12 5.09
N THR A 12 1.90 1.01 4.51
CA THR A 12 1.09 0.08 3.73
C THR A 12 0.12 -0.70 4.61
N TYR A 13 -0.92 -1.31 4.03
CA TYR A 13 -1.83 -2.20 4.75
C TYR A 13 -1.09 -3.37 5.39
N ALA A 14 -0.08 -3.91 4.71
CA ALA A 14 0.73 -5.00 5.23
C ALA A 14 1.56 -4.58 6.46
N GLU A 15 2.11 -3.37 6.47
CA GLU A 15 2.81 -2.83 7.64
C GLU A 15 1.85 -2.52 8.78
N ALA A 16 0.71 -1.89 8.47
CA ALA A 16 -0.33 -1.57 9.45
C ALA A 16 -0.91 -2.84 10.10
N LEU A 17 -1.06 -3.92 9.32
CA LEU A 17 -1.52 -5.21 9.82
C LEU A 17 -0.59 -5.76 10.89
N GLU A 18 0.71 -5.78 10.62
CA GLU A 18 1.71 -6.26 11.58
C GLU A 18 1.81 -5.36 12.83
N ILE A 19 1.70 -4.04 12.67
CA ILE A 19 1.67 -3.09 13.79
C ILE A 19 0.46 -3.35 14.68
N LEU A 20 -0.73 -3.53 14.09
CA LEU A 20 -1.95 -3.78 14.85
C LEU A 20 -1.96 -5.17 15.49
N ARG A 21 -1.45 -6.21 14.81
CA ARG A 21 -1.28 -7.55 15.39
C ARG A 21 -0.42 -7.53 16.64
N GLU A 22 0.72 -6.84 16.59
CA GLU A 22 1.59 -6.70 17.75
C GLU A 22 0.88 -5.94 18.88
N ARG A 23 0.23 -4.82 18.54
CA ARG A 23 -0.46 -3.98 19.53
C ARG A 23 -1.64 -4.69 20.22
N LEU A 24 -2.31 -5.60 19.52
CA LEU A 24 -3.52 -6.29 19.99
C LEU A 24 -3.25 -7.62 20.71
N LYS A 25 -1.98 -8.01 20.92
CA LYS A 25 -1.61 -9.13 21.82
C LYS A 25 -2.01 -8.88 23.28
N GLU A 26 -2.14 -7.60 23.65
CA GLU A 26 -2.61 -7.16 24.95
C GLU A 26 -4.13 -6.97 24.91
N GLU A 27 -4.60 -5.71 24.95
CA GLU A 27 -6.00 -5.31 24.89
C GLU A 27 -6.17 -4.18 23.87
N GLY A 28 -7.27 -4.22 23.12
CA GLY A 28 -7.61 -3.24 22.08
C GLY A 28 -9.02 -2.69 22.22
N SER A 29 -9.26 -1.56 21.58
CA SER A 29 -10.62 -1.05 21.42
C SER A 29 -11.36 -1.78 20.28
N ASP A 30 -12.69 -1.73 20.31
CA ASP A 30 -13.53 -2.30 19.24
C ASP A 30 -13.15 -1.78 17.85
N ILE A 31 -12.78 -0.50 17.76
CA ILE A 31 -12.33 0.13 16.51
C ILE A 31 -11.03 -0.53 16.03
N GLN A 32 -10.07 -0.78 16.94
CA GLN A 32 -8.80 -1.43 16.57
C GLN A 32 -9.02 -2.87 16.09
N TYR A 33 -9.90 -3.64 16.74
CA TYR A 33 -10.26 -4.98 16.27
C TYR A 33 -10.99 -4.95 14.93
N ALA A 34 -11.89 -3.98 14.71
CA ALA A 34 -12.53 -3.78 13.41
C ALA A 34 -11.52 -3.43 12.31
N THR A 35 -10.54 -2.57 12.60
CA THR A 35 -9.43 -2.25 11.69
C THR A 35 -8.55 -3.45 11.41
N LEU A 36 -8.20 -4.25 12.43
CA LEU A 36 -7.45 -5.50 12.24
C LEU A 36 -8.18 -6.44 11.28
N ASN A 37 -9.47 -6.69 11.53
CA ASN A 37 -10.31 -7.54 10.68
C ASN A 37 -10.40 -7.04 9.23
N TYR A 38 -10.42 -5.71 9.03
CA TYR A 38 -10.36 -5.12 7.70
C TYR A 38 -9.01 -5.41 7.05
N LEU A 39 -7.90 -5.11 7.74
CA LEU A 39 -6.57 -5.31 7.18
C LEU A 39 -6.29 -6.78 6.87
N GLU A 40 -6.76 -7.72 7.68
CA GLU A 40 -6.61 -9.16 7.38
C GLU A 40 -7.33 -9.60 6.11
N LYS A 41 -8.45 -8.95 5.75
CA LYS A 41 -9.22 -9.27 4.55
C LYS A 41 -8.68 -8.58 3.29
N PHE A 42 -8.14 -7.37 3.44
CA PHE A 42 -7.77 -6.51 2.32
C PHE A 42 -6.26 -6.40 2.08
N THR A 43 -5.42 -6.95 2.97
CA THR A 43 -3.97 -7.04 2.74
C THR A 43 -3.71 -8.12 1.70
N LYS A 44 -3.25 -7.70 0.52
CA LYS A 44 -3.02 -8.56 -0.64
C LYS A 44 -1.56 -9.00 -0.81
N CYS A 45 -0.65 -8.45 -0.01
CA CYS A 45 0.79 -8.70 -0.14
C CYS A 45 1.46 -8.74 1.24
N GLU A 46 2.53 -9.52 1.37
CA GLU A 46 3.30 -9.61 2.61
C GLU A 46 4.08 -8.31 2.86
N LYS A 47 4.32 -7.99 4.15
CA LYS A 47 5.00 -6.75 4.56
C LYS A 47 6.31 -6.48 3.82
N LYS A 48 7.15 -7.50 3.65
CA LYS A 48 8.45 -7.36 3.00
C LYS A 48 8.29 -6.98 1.52
N LEU A 49 7.46 -7.72 0.79
CA LEU A 49 7.20 -7.49 -0.63
C LEU A 49 6.46 -6.17 -0.86
N ALA A 50 5.49 -5.82 0.00
CA ALA A 50 4.81 -4.54 -0.04
C ALA A 50 5.80 -3.37 0.10
N PHE A 51 6.75 -3.47 1.02
CA PHE A 51 7.79 -2.45 1.22
C PHE A 51 8.76 -2.35 0.03
N GLU A 52 9.22 -3.48 -0.49
CA GLU A 52 10.09 -3.52 -1.68
C GLU A 52 9.38 -2.93 -2.91
N THR A 53 8.11 -3.29 -3.13
CA THR A 53 7.28 -2.78 -4.23
C THR A 53 7.05 -1.27 -4.09
N TYR A 54 6.68 -0.79 -2.90
CA TYR A 54 6.54 0.65 -2.60
C TYR A 54 7.83 1.42 -2.93
N ARG A 55 8.97 0.90 -2.49
CA ARG A 55 10.27 1.54 -2.70
C ARG A 55 10.61 1.63 -4.17
N ARG A 56 10.39 0.57 -4.94
CA ARG A 56 10.61 0.56 -6.39
C ARG A 56 9.70 1.53 -7.11
N LEU A 57 8.40 1.57 -6.79
CA LEU A 57 7.47 2.56 -7.36
C LEU A 57 7.96 3.99 -7.12
N LYS A 58 8.43 4.29 -5.90
CA LYS A 58 8.96 5.61 -5.55
C LYS A 58 10.24 5.96 -6.31
N GLU A 59 11.19 5.04 -6.37
CA GLU A 59 12.49 5.27 -7.02
C GLU A 59 12.38 5.36 -8.55
N GLU A 60 11.55 4.51 -9.15
CA GLU A 60 11.47 4.36 -10.60
C GLU A 60 10.49 5.34 -11.28
N LEU A 61 9.41 5.73 -10.60
CA LEU A 61 8.34 6.58 -11.15
C LEU A 61 8.22 7.93 -10.46
N LYS A 62 9.01 8.18 -9.39
CA LYS A 62 9.02 9.45 -8.62
C LYS A 62 7.63 9.91 -8.14
N LEU A 63 6.74 8.96 -7.89
CA LEU A 63 5.41 9.20 -7.35
C LEU A 63 5.49 9.61 -5.86
N SER A 64 4.44 10.24 -5.36
CA SER A 64 4.32 10.55 -3.92
C SER A 64 4.20 9.26 -3.10
N ASP A 65 4.56 9.35 -1.83
CA ASP A 65 4.48 8.21 -0.91
C ASP A 65 3.05 7.65 -0.81
N GLU A 66 2.06 8.54 -0.80
CA GLU A 66 0.64 8.20 -0.67
C GLU A 66 0.16 7.38 -1.88
N ILE A 67 0.56 7.78 -3.10
CA ILE A 67 0.18 7.08 -4.33
C ILE A 67 0.86 5.71 -4.40
N CYS A 68 2.16 5.64 -4.10
CA CYS A 68 2.89 4.37 -4.09
C CYS A 68 2.23 3.38 -3.11
N ILE A 69 1.86 3.84 -1.93
CA ILE A 69 1.18 3.03 -0.92
C ILE A 69 -0.22 2.63 -1.39
N LEU A 70 -0.98 3.54 -2.00
CA LEU A 70 -2.30 3.26 -2.54
C LEU A 70 -2.25 2.18 -3.63
N LEU A 71 -1.29 2.26 -4.54
CA LEU A 71 -1.05 1.24 -5.57
C LEU A 71 -0.71 -0.12 -4.96
N VAL A 72 0.15 -0.15 -3.93
CA VAL A 72 0.50 -1.40 -3.21
C VAL A 72 -0.69 -1.98 -2.45
N ASN A 73 -1.56 -1.15 -1.89
CA ASN A 73 -2.75 -1.61 -1.16
C ASN A 73 -3.82 -2.14 -2.11
N ILE A 74 -4.05 -1.46 -3.24
CA ILE A 74 -5.07 -1.83 -4.21
C ILE A 74 -4.59 -3.00 -5.09
N LEU A 75 -3.31 -3.05 -5.44
CA LEU A 75 -2.73 -4.03 -6.38
C LEU A 75 -3.55 -4.16 -7.68
N PRO A 76 -3.65 -3.08 -8.47
CA PRO A 76 -4.34 -3.13 -9.75
C PRO A 76 -3.66 -4.11 -10.72
N GLN A 77 -4.47 -4.82 -11.50
CA GLN A 77 -4.01 -5.84 -12.46
C GLN A 77 -4.11 -5.39 -13.91
N THR A 78 -4.93 -4.37 -14.17
CA THR A 78 -5.20 -3.86 -15.51
C THR A 78 -4.79 -2.39 -15.64
N PRO A 79 -4.40 -1.92 -16.85
CA PRO A 79 -4.12 -0.51 -17.09
C PRO A 79 -5.29 0.40 -16.73
N GLU A 80 -6.51 -0.06 -16.91
CA GLU A 80 -7.75 0.65 -16.60
C GLU A 80 -7.91 0.84 -15.09
N GLU A 81 -7.59 -0.16 -14.28
CA GLU A 81 -7.56 -0.04 -12.81
C GLU A 81 -6.50 0.97 -12.36
N VAL A 82 -5.28 0.90 -12.90
CA VAL A 82 -4.22 1.87 -12.58
C VAL A 82 -4.68 3.30 -12.89
N ARG A 83 -5.27 3.52 -14.07
CA ARG A 83 -5.82 4.84 -14.44
C ARG A 83 -6.94 5.29 -13.50
N THR A 84 -7.79 4.38 -13.05
CA THR A 84 -8.88 4.69 -12.12
C THR A 84 -8.35 5.14 -10.76
N VAL A 85 -7.30 4.47 -10.26
CA VAL A 85 -6.62 4.86 -9.01
C VAL A 85 -5.99 6.25 -9.16
N LEU A 86 -5.26 6.48 -10.24
CA LEU A 86 -4.54 7.75 -10.47
C LEU A 86 -5.46 8.92 -10.80
N ALA A 87 -6.60 8.67 -11.42
CA ALA A 87 -7.61 9.70 -11.72
C ALA A 87 -8.19 10.31 -10.44
N SER A 88 -8.20 9.57 -9.33
CA SER A 88 -8.63 10.09 -8.03
C SER A 88 -7.64 11.11 -7.44
N GLU A 89 -6.40 11.12 -7.94
CA GLU A 89 -5.28 11.95 -7.46
C GLU A 89 -4.85 13.02 -8.49
N ASP A 90 -5.64 13.24 -9.55
CA ASP A 90 -5.35 14.19 -10.65
C ASP A 90 -4.01 13.96 -11.38
N ILE A 91 -3.55 12.71 -11.45
CA ILE A 91 -2.25 12.36 -12.06
C ILE A 91 -2.45 11.69 -13.41
N THR A 92 -1.73 12.22 -14.41
CA THR A 92 -1.69 11.65 -15.75
C THR A 92 -0.32 11.01 -15.99
N LEU A 93 -0.34 9.69 -16.22
CA LEU A 93 0.84 8.92 -16.62
C LEU A 93 0.71 8.46 -18.07
N THR A 94 1.84 8.29 -18.72
CA THR A 94 1.94 7.70 -20.05
C THR A 94 1.60 6.21 -20.02
N SER A 95 1.25 5.64 -21.18
CA SER A 95 1.01 4.19 -21.29
C SER A 95 2.22 3.37 -20.88
N GLU A 96 3.44 3.87 -21.14
CA GLU A 96 4.70 3.21 -20.76
C GLU A 96 4.87 3.16 -19.23
N GLU A 97 4.60 4.27 -18.54
CA GLU A 97 4.65 4.34 -17.07
C GLU A 97 3.59 3.43 -16.43
N ILE A 98 2.38 3.36 -17.01
CA ILE A 98 1.33 2.46 -16.53
C ILE A 98 1.73 0.99 -16.70
N SER A 99 2.29 0.62 -17.84
CA SER A 99 2.83 -0.73 -18.04
C SER A 99 3.93 -1.07 -17.04
N LYS A 100 4.79 -0.10 -16.73
CA LYS A 100 5.85 -0.26 -15.74
C LYS A 100 5.31 -0.43 -14.31
N ILE A 101 4.26 0.30 -13.94
CA ILE A 101 3.56 0.12 -12.66
C ILE A 101 3.05 -1.32 -12.54
N LEU A 102 2.37 -1.83 -13.57
CA LEU A 102 1.83 -3.18 -13.56
C LEU A 102 2.92 -4.25 -13.45
N GLU A 103 4.06 -4.04 -14.12
CA GLU A 103 5.22 -4.93 -14.01
C GLU A 103 5.71 -5.01 -12.57
N ILE A 104 5.95 -3.86 -11.93
CA ILE A 104 6.42 -3.78 -10.53
C ILE A 104 5.39 -4.42 -9.58
N LEU A 105 4.10 -4.12 -9.75
CA LEU A 105 3.03 -4.66 -8.90
C LEU A 105 2.85 -6.18 -9.04
N SER A 106 3.13 -6.74 -10.23
CA SER A 106 3.00 -8.18 -10.49
C SER A 106 3.88 -9.04 -9.59
N GLU A 107 5.00 -8.49 -9.10
CA GLU A 107 5.92 -9.17 -8.20
C GLU A 107 5.30 -9.44 -6.82
N CYS A 108 4.41 -8.55 -6.35
CA CYS A 108 3.67 -8.74 -5.10
C CYS A 108 2.63 -9.88 -5.21
N ILE A 109 2.06 -10.10 -6.40
CA ILE A 109 0.95 -11.04 -6.64
C ILE A 109 1.45 -12.50 -6.73
N LYS A 110 2.62 -12.71 -7.35
CA LYS A 110 3.16 -14.06 -7.64
C LYS A 110 3.45 -14.93 -6.41
N SER A 111 3.42 -14.37 -5.19
CA SER A 111 3.56 -15.12 -3.94
C SER A 111 2.25 -15.73 -3.40
N GLN A 112 1.09 -15.43 -4.00
CA GLN A 112 -0.22 -15.95 -3.55
C GLN A 112 -0.61 -17.30 -4.19
N GLU A 113 0.17 -17.83 -5.15
CA GLU A 113 -0.13 -19.10 -5.87
C GLU A 113 0.67 -20.33 -5.39
N LYS A 114 1.07 -20.38 -4.10
CA LYS A 114 1.67 -21.60 -3.52
C LYS A 114 0.91 -22.14 -2.34
#